data_AF-A0A168M189-F1
#
_entry.id   AF-A0A168M189-F1
#
_cell.length_a   1.000
_cell.length_b   1.000
_cell.length_c   1.000
_cell.angle_alpha   90.00
_cell.angle_beta   90.00
_cell.angle_gamma   90.00
#
_symmetry.space_group_name_H-M   'P 1'
#
loop_
_entity.id
_entity.type
_entity.pdbx_description
1 polymer ?
#
loop_
_entity_poly.entity_id
_entity_poly.type
_entity_poly.pdbx_seq_one_letter_code
_entity_poly.pdbx_strand_id
1 'polypeptide(L)' 'MQKSAFAKKIYFSSELGRSELPGRVGNFDRTLCNIQMEEDVASIKPMNIPEVSTEEPVNIIKYCRTCEYACPIGK' A
#
# COMPACT_ATOMS: atom_id res chain seq x y z
N MET A 1 1.08 12.49 -4.03
CA MET A 1 -0.06 12.73 -3.10
C MET A 1 -0.69 11.37 -2.86
N GLN A 2 -0.86 10.94 -1.61
CA GLN A 2 -1.29 9.57 -1.29
C GLN A 2 -2.67 9.25 -1.90
N LYS A 3 -2.76 8.19 -2.73
CA LYS A 3 -4.04 7.72 -3.26
C LYS A 3 -4.87 7.11 -2.12
N SER A 4 -6.08 7.63 -1.90
CA SER A 4 -6.97 7.21 -0.80
C SER A 4 -7.67 5.87 -1.08
N ALA A 5 -6.91 4.77 -1.12
CA ALA A 5 -7.39 3.43 -1.49
C ALA A 5 -8.54 2.88 -0.60
N PHE A 6 -8.74 3.45 0.60
CA PHE A 6 -9.82 3.07 1.52
C PHE A 6 -11.07 3.96 1.45
N ALA A 7 -11.11 4.94 0.54
CA ALA A 7 -12.14 5.99 0.56
C ALA A 7 -13.56 5.50 0.21
N LYS A 8 -13.68 4.39 -0.51
CA LYS A 8 -14.97 3.90 -1.02
C LYS A 8 -15.02 2.38 -1.05
N LYS A 9 -16.23 1.83 -0.87
CA LYS A 9 -16.53 0.42 -1.16
C LYS A 9 -16.68 0.24 -2.66
N ILE A 10 -15.84 -0.62 -3.25
CA ILE A 10 -15.83 -0.89 -4.70
C ILE A 10 -15.95 -2.36 -5.05
N TYR A 11 -15.80 -3.26 -4.06
CA TYR A 11 -15.99 -4.68 -4.25
C TYR A 11 -17.26 -5.13 -3.54
N PHE A 12 -18.05 -5.93 -4.24
CA PHE A 12 -19.27 -6.52 -3.71
C PHE A 12 -19.20 -8.04 -3.79
N SER A 13 -19.75 -8.71 -2.77
CA SER A 13 -19.73 -10.18 -2.66
C SER A 13 -20.47 -10.87 -3.80
N SER A 14 -21.54 -10.22 -4.31
CA SER A 14 -22.30 -10.68 -5.47
C SER A 14 -21.46 -10.73 -6.76
N GLU A 15 -20.47 -9.86 -6.90
CA GLU A 15 -19.63 -9.78 -8.10
C GLU A 15 -18.43 -10.72 -8.02
N LEU A 16 -17.82 -10.84 -6.83
CA LEU A 16 -16.62 -11.66 -6.63
C LEU A 16 -16.93 -13.11 -6.22
N GLY A 17 -18.19 -13.44 -5.95
CA GLY A 17 -18.60 -14.78 -5.52
C GLY A 17 -17.97 -15.22 -4.19
N ARG A 18 -17.56 -14.27 -3.34
CA ARG A 18 -16.86 -14.51 -2.07
C ARG A 18 -17.38 -13.59 -0.98
N SER A 19 -17.45 -14.10 0.24
CA SER A 19 -17.84 -13.34 1.43
C SER A 19 -16.72 -12.43 1.94
N GLU A 20 -15.47 -12.90 1.88
CA GLU A 20 -14.30 -12.11 2.23
C GLU A 20 -13.84 -11.27 1.03
N LEU A 21 -13.84 -9.96 1.23
CA LEU A 21 -13.51 -8.97 0.20
C LEU A 21 -12.21 -8.23 0.54
N PRO A 22 -11.56 -7.56 -0.44
CA PRO A 22 -10.43 -6.67 -0.16
C PRO A 22 -10.76 -5.65 0.93
N GLY A 23 -9.88 -5.49 1.93
CA GLY A 23 -10.17 -4.66 3.10
C GLY A 23 -11.23 -5.28 4.03
N ARG A 24 -11.45 -6.59 3.94
CA ARG A 24 -12.48 -7.42 4.60
C ARG A 24 -13.91 -7.14 4.16
N VAL A 25 -14.25 -5.87 3.89
CA VAL A 25 -15.61 -5.42 3.55
C VAL A 25 -15.76 -4.88 2.13
N GLY A 26 -14.69 -4.92 1.33
CA GLY A 26 -14.68 -4.50 -0.07
C GLY A 26 -14.33 -3.03 -0.30
N ASN A 27 -13.76 -2.36 0.71
CA ASN A 27 -13.38 -0.95 0.68
C ASN A 27 -11.91 -0.69 0.38
N PHE A 28 -11.10 -1.73 0.13
CA PHE A 28 -9.70 -1.55 -0.21
C PHE A 28 -9.49 -1.64 -1.74
N ASP A 29 -9.31 -0.51 -2.40
CA ASP A 29 -8.99 -0.43 -3.83
C ASP A 29 -7.53 -0.83 -4.09
N ARG A 30 -7.34 -2.10 -4.46
CA ARG A 30 -6.01 -2.66 -4.75
C ARG A 30 -5.35 -1.98 -5.93
N THR A 31 -6.12 -1.58 -6.94
CA THR A 31 -5.59 -0.93 -8.15
C THR A 31 -5.04 0.45 -7.82
N LEU A 32 -5.78 1.27 -7.06
CA LEU A 32 -5.28 2.57 -6.60
C LEU A 32 -4.06 2.45 -5.70
N CYS A 33 -4.03 1.43 -4.82
CA CYS A 33 -2.87 1.16 -3.98
C CYS A 33 -1.63 0.83 -4.83
N ASN A 34 -1.78 -0.05 -5.83
CA ASN A 34 -0.67 -0.42 -6.72
C ASN A 34 -0.12 0.79 -7.48
N ILE A 35 -0.99 1.66 -7.99
CA ILE A 35 -0.56 2.90 -8.68
C ILE A 35 0.28 3.77 -7.73
N GLN A 36 -0.13 3.92 -6.47
CA GLN A 36 0.68 4.66 -5.50
C GLN A 36 2.04 3.99 -5.27
N MET A 37 2.08 2.66 -5.15
CA MET A 37 3.34 1.94 -4.95
C MET A 37 4.29 2.09 -6.14
N GLU A 38 3.77 2.05 -7.36
CA GLU A 38 4.55 2.31 -8.58
C GLU A 38 5.09 3.74 -8.61
N GLU A 39 4.26 4.74 -8.26
CA GLU A 39 4.71 6.13 -8.08
C GLU A 39 5.79 6.25 -7.00
N ASP A 40 5.63 5.55 -5.86
CA ASP A 40 6.60 5.55 -4.76
C ASP A 40 7.93 4.94 -5.22
N VAL A 41 7.89 3.83 -5.97
CA VAL A 41 9.07 3.19 -6.57
C VAL A 41 9.75 4.12 -7.58
N ALA A 42 8.99 4.77 -8.46
CA ALA A 42 9.55 5.70 -9.43
C ALA A 42 10.19 6.94 -8.78
N SER A 43 9.75 7.29 -7.57
CA SER A 43 10.25 8.46 -6.81
C SER A 43 11.45 8.17 -5.91
N ILE A 44 11.94 6.93 -5.87
CA ILE A 44 13.05 6.52 -5.00
C ILE A 44 14.30 7.36 -5.27
N LYS A 45 14.96 7.74 -4.18
CA LYS A 45 16.31 8.31 -4.21
C LYS A 45 17.25 7.38 -3.43
N PRO A 46 18.32 6.87 -4.06
CA PRO A 46 19.33 6.09 -3.36
C PRO A 46 19.93 6.90 -2.20
N MET A 47 20.17 6.25 -1.07
CA MET A 47 20.78 6.89 0.10
C MET A 47 21.71 5.96 0.85
N ASN A 48 22.74 6.55 1.45
CA ASN A 48 23.66 5.84 2.33
C ASN A 48 23.01 5.71 3.71
N ILE A 49 22.85 4.47 4.18
CA ILE A 49 22.34 4.17 5.52
C ILE A 49 23.52 3.69 6.36
N PRO A 50 23.93 4.41 7.41
CA PRO A 50 25.07 4.03 8.26
C PRO A 50 24.98 2.60 8.82
N GLU A 51 23.77 2.13 9.10
CA GLU A 51 23.48 0.81 9.67
C GLU A 51 23.54 -0.33 8.64
N VAL A 52 23.58 0.00 7.34
CA VAL A 52 23.67 -0.98 6.26
C VAL A 52 25.10 -0.94 5.72
N SER A 53 25.88 -1.98 6.02
CA SER A 53 27.27 -2.12 5.56
C SER A 53 27.35 -2.48 4.07
N THR A 54 26.91 -1.58 3.20
CA THR A 54 27.06 -1.69 1.75
C THR A 54 27.91 -0.55 1.22
N GLU A 55 28.78 -0.84 0.26
CA GLU A 55 29.60 0.19 -0.40
C GLU A 55 28.77 1.08 -1.33
N GLU A 56 27.62 0.59 -1.81
CA GLU A 56 26.71 1.33 -2.68
C GLU A 56 25.49 1.89 -1.92
N PRO A 57 24.98 3.09 -2.31
CA PRO A 57 23.75 3.64 -1.76
C PRO A 57 22.56 2.72 -2.01
N VAL A 58 21.70 2.56 -1.01
CA VAL A 58 20.53 1.67 -1.10
C VAL A 58 19.26 2.43 -1.42
N ASN A 59 18.37 1.78 -2.16
CA ASN A 59 17.05 2.29 -2.47
C ASN A 59 16.13 2.16 -1.25
N ILE A 60 15.80 3.28 -0.59
CA ILE A 60 14.76 3.30 0.45
C ILE A 60 13.43 3.70 -0.17
N ILE A 61 12.48 2.78 -0.13
CA ILE A 61 11.12 2.99 -0.57
C ILE A 61 10.24 3.22 0.65
N LYS A 62 9.45 4.29 0.64
CA LYS A 62 8.47 4.59 1.69
C LYS A 62 7.06 4.43 1.14
N TYR A 63 6.51 3.22 1.25
CA TYR A 63 5.12 3.00 0.89
C TYR A 63 4.16 3.68 1.87
N CYS A 64 3.02 4.12 1.35
CA CYS A 64 1.88 4.57 2.15
C CYS A 64 1.43 3.48 3.15
N ARG A 65 1.35 3.81 4.44
CA ARG A 65 0.96 2.87 5.52
C ARG A 65 -0.51 2.95 5.94
N THR A 66 -1.35 3.70 5.22
CA THR A 66 -2.77 3.87 5.56
C THR A 66 -3.51 2.54 5.71
N CYS A 67 -3.16 1.53 4.91
CA CYS A 67 -3.74 0.19 4.96
C CYS A 67 -3.45 -0.54 6.28
N GLU A 68 -2.24 -0.37 6.84
CA GLU A 68 -1.88 -0.94 8.15
C GLU A 68 -2.66 -0.26 9.27
N TYR A 69 -2.76 1.07 9.25
CA TYR A 69 -3.51 1.82 10.27
C TYR A 69 -5.02 1.59 10.21
N ALA A 70 -5.56 1.23 9.04
CA ALA A 70 -6.96 0.86 8.89
C ALA A 70 -7.26 -0.60 9.31
N CYS A 71 -6.24 -1.43 9.57
CA CYS A 71 -6.43 -2.84 9.90
C CYS A 71 -7.07 -2.98 11.29
N PRO A 72 -8.26 -3.63 11.41
CA PRO A 72 -8.94 -3.78 12.69
C PRO A 72 -8.24 -4.75 13.66
N ILE A 73 -7.28 -5.57 13.18
CA ILE A 73 -6.49 -6.48 14.01
C ILE A 73 -5.35 -5.74 14.73
N GLY A 74 -4.90 -4.61 14.18
CA GLY A 74 -3.83 -3.80 14.76
C GLY A 74 -4.30 -2.76 15.79
N LYS A 75 -5.53 -2.89 16.30
CA LYS A 75 -6.06 -2.11 17.42
C LYS A 75 -6.03 -2.93 18.70
#